data_AF-A0A950G7D3-F1
#
_entry.id   AF-A0A950G7D3-F1
#
_cell.length_a   1.000
_cell.length_b   1.000
_cell.length_c   1.000
_cell.angle_alpha   90.00
_cell.angle_beta   90.00
_cell.angle_gamma   90.00
#
_symmetry.space_group_name_H-M   'P 1'
#
loop_
_entity.id
_entity.type
_entity.pdbx_description
1 polymer ?
#
loop_
_entity_poly.entity_id
_entity_poly.type
_entity_poly.pdbx_seq_one_letter_code
_entity_poly.pdbx_strand_id
1 'polypeptide(L)'
;MIDIDAARRDDGVSQAAHQLAAEIEGALDSGDAEPLTAEALQALMAAACRSYAAAVEAGHNFPPLAERSRVTSTDVMTTASGLLKSANLAVFELGMWQSWTGR
;
A
#
# COMPACT_ATOMS: atom_id res chain seq x y z
N MET A 1 -11.81 -16.03 34.41
CA MET A 1 -11.41 -14.67 34.03
C MET A 1 -10.84 -14.80 32.64
N ILE A 2 -11.60 -14.36 31.65
CA ILE A 2 -11.30 -14.55 30.23
C ILE A 2 -10.58 -13.28 29.77
N ASP A 3 -9.34 -13.41 29.29
CA ASP A 3 -8.73 -12.38 28.43
C ASP A 3 -8.87 -12.84 26.98
N ILE A 4 -10.02 -12.51 26.39
CA ILE A 4 -10.36 -12.68 24.96
C ILE A 4 -9.84 -11.50 24.12
N ASP A 5 -9.10 -10.55 24.71
CA ASP A 5 -8.73 -9.29 24.04
C ASP A 5 -7.46 -9.33 23.17
N ALA A 6 -6.78 -10.48 23.05
CA ALA A 6 -5.69 -10.64 22.09
C ALA A 6 -6.15 -11.09 20.68
N ALA A 7 -7.44 -11.41 20.51
CA ALA A 7 -7.98 -12.03 19.28
C ALA A 7 -8.81 -11.08 18.39
N ARG A 8 -8.75 -9.75 18.60
CA ARG A 8 -9.73 -8.82 18.00
C ARG A 8 -9.12 -7.70 17.14
N ARG A 9 -8.27 -8.09 16.16
CA ARG A 9 -7.91 -7.26 15.00
C ARG A 9 -7.86 -7.99 13.66
N ASP A 10 -8.62 -9.08 13.52
CA ASP A 10 -9.03 -9.55 12.20
C ASP A 10 -10.33 -8.82 11.82
N ASP A 11 -10.21 -7.49 11.77
CA ASP A 11 -11.31 -6.55 11.65
C ASP A 11 -11.91 -6.66 10.25
N GLY A 12 -13.24 -6.59 10.09
CA GLY A 12 -13.90 -6.75 8.78
C GLY A 12 -13.33 -5.87 7.65
N VAL A 13 -12.61 -4.79 7.99
CA VAL A 13 -11.82 -3.98 7.07
C VAL A 13 -10.65 -4.75 6.44
N SER A 14 -9.88 -5.50 7.23
CA SER A 14 -8.78 -6.34 6.74
C SER A 14 -9.29 -7.44 5.81
N GLN A 15 -10.40 -8.10 6.17
CA GLN A 15 -11.03 -9.11 5.31
C GLN A 15 -11.55 -8.50 4.00
N ALA A 16 -12.23 -7.35 4.08
CA ALA A 16 -12.70 -6.63 2.88
C ALA A 16 -11.54 -6.16 1.99
N ALA A 17 -10.43 -5.71 2.58
CA ALA A 17 -9.24 -5.32 1.83
C ALA A 17 -8.61 -6.51 1.09
N HIS A 18 -8.50 -7.67 1.74
CA HIS A 18 -8.03 -8.90 1.09
C HIS A 18 -8.96 -9.36 -0.04
N GLN A 19 -10.27 -9.29 0.18
CA GLN A 19 -11.26 -9.65 -0.84
C GLN A 19 -11.18 -8.72 -2.05
N LEU A 20 -11.15 -7.41 -1.83
CA LEU A 20 -11.04 -6.43 -2.91
C LEU A 20 -9.73 -6.57 -3.68
N ALA A 21 -8.60 -6.80 -3.00
CA ALA A 21 -7.32 -7.06 -3.66
C ALA A 21 -7.38 -8.31 -4.56
N ALA A 22 -8.00 -9.39 -4.08
CA ALA A 22 -8.16 -10.61 -4.88
C ALA A 22 -9.06 -10.39 -6.12
N GLU A 23 -10.12 -9.58 -5.99
CA GLU A 23 -10.99 -9.22 -7.11
C GLU A 23 -10.25 -8.39 -8.18
N ILE A 24 -9.46 -7.40 -7.76
CA ILE A 24 -8.64 -6.58 -8.66
C ILE A 24 -7.60 -7.43 -9.39
N GLU A 25 -6.86 -8.28 -8.69
CA GLU A 25 -5.86 -9.18 -9.29
C GLU A 25 -6.52 -10.17 -10.26
N GLY A 26 -7.70 -10.70 -9.91
CA GLY A 26 -8.47 -11.57 -10.81
C GLY A 26 -8.91 -10.88 -12.11
N ALA A 27 -9.31 -9.61 -12.02
CA ALA A 27 -9.66 -8.81 -13.19
C ALA A 27 -8.43 -8.53 -14.08
N LEU A 28 -7.29 -8.15 -13.47
CA LEU A 28 -6.02 -7.95 -14.18
C LEU A 28 -5.56 -9.24 -14.88
N ASP A 29 -5.61 -10.39 -14.20
CA ASP A 29 -5.27 -11.70 -14.76
C ASP A 29 -6.20 -12.09 -15.94
N SER A 30 -7.44 -11.56 -15.96
CA SER A 30 -8.38 -11.76 -17.07
C SER A 30 -8.14 -10.84 -18.26
N GLY A 31 -7.17 -9.92 -18.17
CA GLY A 31 -6.81 -8.97 -19.22
C GLY A 31 -7.59 -7.65 -19.16
N ASP A 32 -8.38 -7.41 -18.11
CA ASP A 32 -8.96 -6.10 -17.86
C ASP A 32 -7.87 -5.15 -17.35
N ALA A 33 -7.43 -4.23 -18.20
CA ALA A 33 -6.36 -3.28 -17.89
C ALA A 33 -6.81 -2.13 -16.96
N GLU A 34 -8.12 -1.94 -16.77
CA GLU A 34 -8.66 -0.84 -15.96
C GLU A 34 -9.82 -1.33 -15.05
N PRO A 35 -9.53 -2.25 -14.10
CA PRO A 35 -10.56 -2.83 -13.23
C PRO A 35 -11.14 -1.84 -12.20
N LEU A 36 -10.55 -0.65 -12.09
CA LEU A 36 -10.94 0.41 -11.17
C LEU A 36 -10.99 1.74 -11.92
N THR A 37 -11.93 2.62 -11.56
CA THR A 37 -11.85 4.01 -11.99
C THR A 37 -10.65 4.71 -11.35
N ALA A 38 -10.20 5.80 -11.99
CA ALA A 38 -9.11 6.61 -11.46
C ALA A 38 -9.37 7.09 -10.02
N GLU A 39 -10.60 7.52 -9.70
CA GLU A 39 -10.97 8.00 -8.38
C GLU A 39 -10.92 6.89 -7.32
N ALA A 40 -11.39 5.68 -7.67
CA ALA A 40 -11.33 4.53 -6.77
C ALA A 40 -9.88 4.12 -6.49
N LEU A 41 -9.04 4.06 -7.53
CA LEU A 41 -7.62 3.75 -7.39
C LEU A 41 -6.89 4.81 -6.56
N GLN A 42 -7.17 6.09 -6.77
CA GLN A 42 -6.61 7.19 -5.96
C GLN A 42 -7.00 7.06 -4.48
N ALA A 43 -8.27 6.74 -4.19
CA ALA A 43 -8.74 6.56 -2.82
C ALA A 43 -8.05 5.36 -2.14
N LEU A 44 -7.91 4.23 -2.84
CA LEU A 44 -7.20 3.05 -2.34
C LEU A 44 -5.72 3.35 -2.08
N MET A 45 -5.03 4.01 -3.00
CA MET A 45 -3.63 4.41 -2.84
C MET A 45 -3.45 5.34 -1.64
N ALA A 46 -4.30 6.36 -1.50
CA ALA A 46 -4.24 7.28 -0.37
C ALA A 46 -4.44 6.55 0.97
N ALA A 47 -5.41 5.64 1.05
CA ALA A 47 -5.67 4.84 2.24
C ALA A 47 -4.48 3.91 2.57
N ALA A 48 -3.96 3.19 1.58
CA ALA A 48 -2.83 2.27 1.74
C ALA A 48 -1.56 3.00 2.19
N CYS A 49 -1.20 4.12 1.53
CA CYS A 49 -0.05 4.93 1.91
C CYS A 49 -0.16 5.47 3.34
N ARG A 50 -1.34 5.99 3.73
CA ARG A 50 -1.56 6.49 5.09
C ARG A 50 -1.49 5.39 6.13
N SER A 51 -2.10 4.24 5.87
CA SER A 51 -2.09 3.10 6.78
C SER A 51 -0.68 2.54 6.97
N TYR A 52 0.08 2.39 5.87
CA TYR A 52 1.47 1.91 5.93
C TYR A 52 2.37 2.90 6.68
N ALA A 53 2.29 4.19 6.36
CA ALA A 53 3.05 5.21 7.07
C ALA A 53 2.73 5.20 8.58
N ALA A 54 1.45 5.11 8.97
CA ALA A 54 1.05 5.02 10.36
C ALA A 54 1.61 3.76 11.06
N ALA A 55 1.65 2.62 10.37
CA ALA A 55 2.23 1.39 10.92
C ALA A 55 3.75 1.52 11.15
N VAL A 56 4.48 2.13 10.21
CA VAL A 56 5.92 2.39 10.34
C VAL A 56 6.20 3.36 11.48
N GLU A 57 5.43 4.45 11.62
CA GLU A 57 5.56 5.38 12.74
C GLU A 57 5.23 4.73 14.09
N ALA A 58 4.35 3.72 14.10
CA ALA A 58 4.06 2.90 15.29
C ALA A 58 5.16 1.86 15.60
N GLY A 59 6.24 1.80 14.81
CA GLY A 59 7.38 0.91 15.01
C GLY A 59 7.22 -0.48 14.39
N HIS A 60 6.18 -0.71 13.58
CA HIS A 60 6.07 -1.95 12.81
C HIS A 60 7.06 -1.93 11.65
N ASN A 61 7.86 -2.99 11.53
CA ASN A 61 8.85 -3.14 10.48
C ASN A 61 8.51 -4.31 9.57
N PHE A 62 7.84 -4.02 8.45
CA PHE A 62 7.57 -4.97 7.39
C PHE A 62 7.61 -4.24 6.05
N PRO A 63 8.04 -4.89 4.96
CA PRO A 63 8.03 -4.27 3.64
C PRO A 63 6.57 -4.01 3.17
N PRO A 64 6.32 -2.94 2.39
CA PRO A 64 4.97 -2.63 1.91
C PRO A 64 4.43 -3.66 0.90
N LEU A 65 5.32 -4.45 0.30
CA LEU A 65 5.00 -5.53 -0.63
C LEU A 65 5.56 -6.85 -0.09
N ALA A 66 4.77 -7.92 -0.17
CA ALA A 66 5.21 -9.26 0.23
C ALA A 66 6.27 -9.80 -0.74
N GLU A 67 7.18 -10.64 -0.24
CA GLU A 67 8.29 -11.23 -1.01
C GLU A 67 7.85 -11.98 -2.28
N ARG A 68 6.62 -12.52 -2.28
CA ARG A 68 6.02 -13.26 -3.42
C ARG A 68 4.86 -12.50 -4.06
N SER A 69 4.93 -11.16 -4.09
CA SER A 69 3.95 -10.36 -4.84
C SER A 69 4.17 -10.48 -6.35
N ARG A 70 3.11 -10.23 -7.13
CA ARG A 70 3.16 -10.16 -8.61
C ARG A 70 3.69 -8.82 -9.14
N VAL A 71 3.93 -7.86 -8.23
CA VAL A 71 4.41 -6.52 -8.56
C VAL A 71 5.82 -6.59 -9.12
N THR A 72 6.01 -6.09 -10.33
CA THR A 72 7.31 -6.02 -11.00
C THR A 72 8.10 -4.78 -10.57
N SER A 73 9.40 -4.75 -10.85
CA SER A 73 10.21 -3.55 -10.63
C SER A 73 9.67 -2.34 -11.39
N THR A 74 9.13 -2.53 -12.60
CA THR A 74 8.53 -1.45 -13.39
C THR A 74 7.28 -0.89 -12.72
N ASP A 75 6.44 -1.74 -12.13
CA ASP A 75 5.25 -1.31 -11.39
C ASP A 75 5.63 -0.47 -10.18
N VAL A 76 6.65 -0.90 -9.42
CA VAL A 76 7.18 -0.12 -8.29
C VAL A 76 7.68 1.25 -8.76
N MET A 77 8.49 1.30 -9.82
CA MET A 77 9.06 2.55 -10.32
C MET A 77 7.98 3.49 -10.86
N THR A 78 6.98 2.95 -11.57
CA THR A 78 5.85 3.72 -12.11
C THR A 78 4.99 4.30 -10.99
N THR A 79 4.60 3.47 -10.02
CA THR A 79 3.78 3.89 -8.89
C THR A 79 4.52 4.87 -7.98
N ALA A 80 5.79 4.62 -7.65
CA ALA A 80 6.60 5.55 -6.85
C ALA A 80 6.76 6.91 -7.53
N SER A 81 7.01 6.93 -8.84
CA SER A 81 7.10 8.18 -9.61
C SER A 81 5.78 8.95 -9.60
N GLY A 82 4.65 8.24 -9.76
CA GLY A 82 3.31 8.83 -9.70
C GLY A 82 3.00 9.43 -8.32
N LEU A 83 3.32 8.71 -7.24
CA LEU A 83 3.12 9.18 -5.87
C LEU A 83 3.95 10.43 -5.57
N LEU A 84 5.24 10.43 -5.91
CA LEU A 84 6.11 11.59 -5.73
C LEU A 84 5.58 12.80 -6.49
N LYS A 85 5.23 12.63 -7.77
CA LYS A 85 4.63 13.70 -8.58
C LYS A 85 3.34 14.24 -7.97
N SER A 86 2.47 13.38 -7.45
CA SER A 86 1.20 13.77 -6.83
C SER A 86 1.38 14.60 -5.56
N ALA A 87 2.47 14.38 -4.83
CA ALA A 87 2.84 15.13 -3.64
C ALA A 87 3.72 16.36 -3.94
N ASN A 88 3.95 16.67 -5.22
CA ASN A 88 4.91 17.69 -5.66
C ASN A 88 6.30 17.50 -5.05
N LEU A 89 6.75 16.24 -5.00
CA LEU A 89 8.07 15.84 -4.51
C LEU A 89 8.93 15.33 -5.68
N ALA A 90 10.21 15.66 -5.65
CA ALA A 90 11.20 15.06 -6.53
C ALA A 90 11.93 13.89 -5.84
N VAL A 91 12.46 12.95 -6.63
CA VAL A 91 13.16 11.76 -6.12
C VAL A 91 14.36 12.13 -5.23
N PHE A 92 15.04 13.24 -5.51
CA PHE A 92 16.16 13.70 -4.69
C PHE A 92 15.71 14.21 -3.32
N GLU A 93 14.51 14.81 -3.20
CA GLU A 93 13.95 15.26 -1.92
C GLU A 93 13.64 14.08 -1.00
N LEU A 94 13.15 12.98 -1.57
CA LEU A 94 12.97 11.74 -0.84
C LEU A 94 14.30 11.22 -0.28
N GLY A 95 15.34 11.17 -1.11
CA GLY A 95 16.68 10.75 -0.68
C GLY A 95 17.25 11.63 0.43
N MET A 96 17.05 12.95 0.36
CA MET A 96 17.45 13.87 1.43
C MET A 96 16.69 13.58 2.74
N TRP A 97 15.37 13.39 2.68
CA TRP A 97 14.55 13.08 3.85
C TRP A 97 14.95 11.77 4.54
N GLN A 98 15.23 10.72 3.76
CA GLN A 98 15.72 9.44 4.27
C GLN A 98 17.06 9.60 5.01
N SER A 99 17.99 10.38 4.45
CA SER A 99 19.28 10.66 5.10
C SER A 99 19.15 11.39 6.44
N TRP A 100 18.13 12.25 6.60
CA TRP A 100 17.86 12.97 7.85
C TRP A 100 17.11 12.16 8.89
N THR A 101 16.25 11.24 8.46
CA THR A 101 15.42 10.43 9.36
C THR A 101 16.06 9.08 9.74
N GLY A 102 17.12 8.66 9.05
CA GLY A 102 17.76 7.37 9.25
C GLY A 102 16.88 6.20 8.80
N ARG A 103 15.99 6.43 7.84
CA ARG A 103 15.08 5.45 7.24
C ARG A 103 15.47 5.13 5.80
#